data_AF-A0A328SFN6-F1
#
_entry.id   AF-A0A328SFN6-F1
#
_cell.length_a   1.000
_cell.length_b   1.000
_cell.length_c   1.000
_cell.angle_alpha   90.00
_cell.angle_beta   90.00
_cell.angle_gamma   90.00
#
_symmetry.space_group_name_H-M   'P 1'
#
loop_
_entity.id
_entity.type
_entity.pdbx_description
1 polymer ?
#
loop_
_entity_poly.entity_id
_entity_poly.type
_entity_poly.pdbx_seq_one_letter_code
_entity_poly.pdbx_strand_id
1 'polypeptide(L)'
;MILSLSAVSASDNDTASAYDGDVVNTQDSNQELSSQSTADKVITSEKTQTNTNTTTDNSKIISKNSTNDNLKSESSHRTKISVSDRTGYITTNVQLIATVADKETNTYANGGLVVFKLNGISIGSSTLNNGKAYYTYNSKNLSAGFYTISATYGGYGKYASSKTSEYGLLELLPLPTKIATADVSAYQGMVTLKATVVDKYNSKYITNGTLLFKINGQTIATTNIKDGKAQLRYDASNLHAGKYTITAVYGANRIYSEYRDNGILTIKVQPTYTFDEVRNAAVYVRNHYEQNQIIKEVTVGSSKLQIQEYLYLVANALSNLYNNKASAKIYYKACEAPSTQIDTVKTFTLYESDVYSICTRLINYIDYNNKAPTYVSTSNGNLGYYNVIYCLSKVLDVSTKTYFVESCIVYPWSTLHPSKSTVRHIYLTSDNIYSKSTDMAFLNKIKAKLEAKGYTVTIVGIGPNTHNTKIWAKSMPINAAQLSIFGGSDAGMFYDMCTRSFMRTKSNRILYLAFNSATSKDFRNLSWLERAHDDNYSPSSFKGLANPSDYLLSHGYKYSFTNNVDTIVNEFIKAIS
;
A
#
# COMPACT_ATOMS: atom_id res chain seq x y z
N MET A 1 7.73 16.46 -47.75
CA MET A 1 7.71 15.26 -48.62
C MET A 1 8.61 14.22 -47.95
N ILE A 2 8.00 13.09 -47.56
CA ILE A 2 8.58 11.83 -47.09
C ILE A 2 9.29 11.83 -45.73
N LEU A 3 8.54 11.31 -44.74
CA LEU A 3 9.00 10.68 -43.51
C LEU A 3 9.85 9.45 -43.82
N SER A 4 10.90 9.20 -43.02
CA SER A 4 11.41 7.83 -42.80
C SER A 4 11.71 7.63 -41.32
N LEU A 5 10.80 6.89 -40.66
CA LEU A 5 11.01 6.24 -39.38
C LEU A 5 11.25 4.76 -39.70
N SER A 6 12.45 4.25 -39.49
CA SER A 6 12.75 2.83 -39.59
C SER A 6 12.44 2.16 -38.26
N ALA A 7 11.40 1.33 -38.26
CA ALA A 7 11.14 0.35 -37.22
C ALA A 7 12.07 -0.85 -37.43
N VAL A 8 12.81 -1.25 -36.39
CA VAL A 8 13.57 -2.51 -36.38
C VAL A 8 12.77 -3.53 -35.59
N SER A 9 12.39 -4.60 -36.28
CA SER A 9 11.85 -5.84 -35.74
C SER A 9 12.95 -6.67 -35.10
N ALA A 10 12.69 -7.29 -33.94
CA ALA A 10 13.45 -8.42 -33.45
C ALA A 10 12.47 -9.54 -33.11
N SER A 11 12.62 -10.63 -33.86
CA SER A 11 11.97 -11.92 -33.71
C SER A 11 12.63 -12.75 -32.61
N ASP A 12 11.82 -13.61 -31.99
CA ASP A 12 12.18 -14.67 -31.05
C ASP A 12 13.30 -15.60 -31.56
N ASN A 13 14.17 -16.07 -30.66
CA ASN A 13 14.27 -17.50 -30.35
C ASN A 13 15.15 -17.82 -29.14
N ASP A 14 14.58 -18.74 -28.34
CA ASP A 14 15.10 -19.64 -27.31
C ASP A 14 16.61 -19.90 -27.19
N THR A 15 17.07 -20.06 -25.93
CA THR A 15 17.54 -21.37 -25.44
C THR A 15 17.76 -21.39 -23.92
N ALA A 16 17.49 -22.57 -23.37
CA ALA A 16 17.29 -22.95 -21.98
C ALA A 16 18.52 -22.86 -21.06
N SER A 17 18.25 -22.73 -19.75
CA SER A 17 19.03 -23.44 -18.74
C SER A 17 18.12 -23.91 -17.60
N ALA A 18 17.96 -25.23 -17.50
CA ALA A 18 17.42 -25.90 -16.33
C ALA A 18 18.41 -25.80 -15.17
N TYR A 19 17.92 -25.50 -13.97
CA TYR A 19 18.56 -25.92 -12.72
C TYR A 19 17.50 -26.32 -11.71
N ASP A 20 17.77 -27.50 -11.16
CA ASP A 20 17.01 -28.34 -10.26
C ASP A 20 17.21 -27.91 -8.79
N GLY A 21 16.23 -28.27 -7.96
CA GLY A 21 16.34 -28.55 -6.52
C GLY A 21 16.94 -27.49 -5.59
N ASP A 22 16.07 -26.83 -4.82
CA ASP A 22 16.23 -26.85 -3.35
C ASP A 22 14.94 -26.48 -2.62
N VAL A 23 14.38 -27.48 -1.94
CA VAL A 23 13.26 -27.36 -1.01
C VAL A 23 13.82 -26.89 0.32
N VAL A 24 13.64 -25.61 0.65
CA VAL A 24 13.88 -25.11 2.01
C VAL A 24 12.55 -24.95 2.73
N ASN A 25 12.33 -25.94 3.57
CA ASN A 25 11.35 -26.02 4.64
C ASN A 25 11.65 -24.95 5.70
N THR A 26 10.73 -24.01 5.94
CA THR A 26 10.70 -23.25 7.19
C THR A 26 9.37 -23.51 7.89
N GLN A 27 9.42 -24.51 8.76
CA GLN A 27 8.54 -24.62 9.91
C GLN A 27 8.67 -23.34 10.74
N ASP A 28 7.53 -22.77 11.11
CA ASP A 28 7.49 -21.98 12.34
C ASP A 28 6.26 -22.34 13.17
N SER A 29 6.46 -22.14 14.44
CA SER A 29 6.11 -23.03 15.53
C SER A 29 4.82 -22.54 16.19
N ASN A 30 3.80 -23.39 16.26
CA ASN A 30 2.71 -23.18 17.21
C ASN A 30 2.96 -24.11 18.41
N GLN A 31 3.45 -23.52 19.50
CA GLN A 31 3.43 -24.15 20.80
C GLN A 31 2.44 -23.41 21.72
N GLU A 32 1.68 -24.24 22.40
CA GLU A 32 0.56 -24.01 23.29
C GLU A 32 0.79 -22.93 24.36
N LEU A 33 -0.30 -22.31 24.80
CA LEU A 33 -0.49 -22.05 26.21
C LEU A 33 -1.97 -22.18 26.59
N SER A 34 -2.14 -23.05 27.57
CA SER A 34 -3.34 -23.54 28.24
C SER A 34 -4.28 -22.48 28.82
N SER A 35 -5.54 -22.87 29.01
CA SER A 35 -6.23 -22.52 30.26
C SER A 35 -7.02 -23.72 30.79
N GLN A 36 -6.59 -24.12 31.99
CA GLN A 36 -7.11 -25.18 32.82
C GLN A 36 -8.56 -24.91 33.23
N SER A 37 -9.34 -25.98 33.25
CA SER A 37 -10.56 -26.08 34.03
C SER A 37 -10.20 -26.23 35.51
N THR A 38 -10.74 -25.36 36.35
CA THR A 38 -10.88 -25.62 37.78
C THR A 38 -12.36 -25.62 38.14
N ALA A 39 -12.72 -26.70 38.82
CA ALA A 39 -14.03 -26.98 39.36
C ALA A 39 -14.45 -25.97 40.43
N ASP A 40 -15.76 -25.81 40.60
CA ASP A 40 -16.33 -25.91 41.94
C ASP A 40 -17.72 -26.54 41.90
N LYS A 41 -17.98 -27.30 42.95
CA LYS A 41 -19.05 -28.30 43.11
C LYS A 41 -19.80 -27.98 44.41
N VAL A 42 -21.09 -28.33 44.45
CA VAL A 42 -21.97 -28.51 45.63
C VAL A 42 -22.53 -27.18 46.20
N ILE A 43 -23.86 -26.97 46.35
CA ILE A 43 -24.76 -27.63 47.31
C ILE A 43 -26.21 -27.80 46.76
N THR A 44 -26.76 -28.97 47.10
CA THR A 44 -28.14 -29.48 47.03
C THR A 44 -29.10 -28.90 48.07
N SER A 45 -30.40 -28.79 47.74
CA SER A 45 -31.57 -29.23 48.55
C SER A 45 -32.87 -28.70 47.89
N GLU A 46 -33.68 -29.56 47.29
CA GLU A 46 -34.88 -30.23 47.86
C GLU A 46 -36.22 -29.47 47.71
N LYS A 47 -37.19 -30.20 47.13
CA LYS A 47 -38.65 -30.19 47.33
C LYS A 47 -39.41 -28.90 46.96
N THR A 48 -40.48 -29.00 46.17
CA THR A 48 -41.78 -29.45 46.70
C THR A 48 -42.68 -30.04 45.60
N GLN A 49 -43.38 -31.11 45.97
CA GLN A 49 -44.35 -31.84 45.20
C GLN A 49 -45.75 -31.20 45.34
N THR A 50 -46.71 -31.74 44.58
CA THR A 50 -48.17 -31.65 44.74
C THR A 50 -48.89 -30.35 44.36
N ASN A 51 -49.70 -30.44 43.29
CA ASN A 51 -51.14 -30.57 43.50
C ASN A 51 -51.82 -31.37 42.39
N THR A 52 -52.41 -32.49 42.82
CA THR A 52 -53.44 -33.29 42.18
C THR A 52 -54.77 -32.54 42.15
N ASN A 53 -55.55 -32.71 41.08
CA ASN A 53 -57.01 -32.76 41.14
C ASN A 53 -57.55 -33.65 40.01
N THR A 54 -57.83 -34.91 40.37
CA THR A 54 -59.00 -35.69 39.91
C THR A 54 -60.28 -34.91 40.23
N THR A 55 -61.41 -34.96 39.52
CA THR A 55 -62.16 -36.01 38.81
C THR A 55 -63.24 -35.25 38.01
N THR A 56 -63.79 -35.71 36.88
CA THR A 56 -64.99 -36.57 36.90
C THR A 56 -65.10 -37.46 35.65
N ASP A 57 -65.50 -38.69 35.95
CA ASP A 57 -65.92 -39.78 35.10
C ASP A 57 -67.26 -39.50 34.39
N ASN A 58 -67.42 -39.97 33.15
CA ASN A 58 -68.68 -40.55 32.67
C ASN A 58 -68.54 -41.17 31.26
N SER A 59 -68.40 -42.51 31.25
CA SER A 59 -69.08 -43.47 30.36
C SER A 59 -68.72 -43.43 28.85
N LYS A 60 -68.54 -44.54 28.13
CA LYS A 60 -69.40 -45.73 28.05
C LYS A 60 -68.61 -46.85 27.37
N ILE A 61 -68.52 -48.00 28.04
CA ILE A 61 -68.17 -49.29 27.43
C ILE A 61 -69.43 -49.82 26.73
N ILE A 62 -69.33 -50.14 25.44
CA ILE A 62 -70.28 -51.01 24.75
C ILE A 62 -69.51 -52.23 24.24
N SER A 63 -70.00 -53.37 24.68
CA SER A 63 -69.57 -54.73 24.40
C SER A 63 -69.67 -55.12 22.93
N LYS A 64 -68.75 -56.01 22.55
CA LYS A 64 -68.66 -56.77 21.30
C LYS A 64 -70.01 -57.21 20.74
N ASN A 65 -70.17 -57.03 19.43
CA ASN A 65 -70.94 -57.94 18.59
C ASN A 65 -69.98 -58.56 17.58
N SER A 66 -69.96 -59.89 17.55
CA SER A 66 -69.19 -60.69 16.61
C SER A 66 -69.81 -60.63 15.22
N THR A 67 -69.01 -60.30 14.22
CA THR A 67 -69.15 -60.88 12.89
C THR A 67 -67.78 -61.37 12.46
N ASN A 68 -67.66 -62.70 12.35
CA ASN A 68 -66.59 -63.35 11.60
C ASN A 68 -66.62 -62.76 10.20
N ASP A 69 -65.58 -61.99 9.86
CA ASP A 69 -65.21 -61.80 8.48
C ASP A 69 -63.79 -62.31 8.31
N ASN A 70 -63.63 -63.15 7.29
CA ASN A 70 -62.42 -63.89 6.98
C ASN A 70 -61.22 -62.95 6.89
N LEU A 71 -60.26 -63.12 7.81
CA LEU A 71 -58.88 -62.72 7.62
C LEU A 71 -58.30 -63.49 6.42
N LYS A 72 -58.48 -62.95 5.21
CA LYS A 72 -57.44 -63.08 4.20
C LYS A 72 -56.28 -62.21 4.68
N SER A 73 -55.29 -62.84 5.30
CA SER A 73 -53.95 -62.27 5.43
C SER A 73 -53.38 -62.08 4.01
N GLU A 74 -53.78 -61.02 3.31
CA GLU A 74 -52.94 -60.50 2.23
C GLU A 74 -51.61 -60.12 2.88
N SER A 75 -50.54 -60.83 2.51
CA SER A 75 -49.20 -60.50 2.98
C SER A 75 -48.92 -59.04 2.63
N SER A 76 -48.75 -58.20 3.65
CA SER A 76 -48.43 -56.79 3.45
C SER A 76 -47.16 -56.69 2.60
N HIS A 77 -47.26 -56.01 1.46
CA HIS A 77 -46.17 -55.82 0.52
C HIS A 77 -45.04 -55.07 1.23
N ARG A 78 -43.84 -55.65 1.25
CA ARG A 78 -42.70 -55.01 1.91
C ARG A 78 -42.33 -53.76 1.12
N THR A 79 -42.05 -52.67 1.82
CA THR A 79 -41.61 -51.43 1.17
C THR A 79 -40.13 -51.19 1.39
N LYS A 80 -39.51 -50.51 0.44
CA LYS A 80 -38.19 -49.89 0.59
C LYS A 80 -38.35 -48.38 0.51
N ILE A 81 -37.60 -47.66 1.34
CA ILE A 81 -37.60 -46.20 1.40
C ILE A 81 -36.17 -45.68 1.25
N SER A 82 -36.00 -44.65 0.44
CA SER A 82 -34.77 -43.87 0.31
C SER A 82 -35.05 -42.39 0.54
N VAL A 83 -34.02 -41.66 0.95
CA VAL A 83 -34.04 -40.20 1.06
C VAL A 83 -32.94 -39.62 0.18
N SER A 84 -33.17 -38.45 -0.39
CA SER A 84 -32.18 -37.79 -1.25
C SER A 84 -31.35 -36.77 -0.47
N ASP A 85 -30.08 -36.65 -0.84
CA ASP A 85 -29.21 -35.56 -0.38
C ASP A 85 -29.78 -34.18 -0.78
N ARG A 86 -29.47 -33.18 0.04
CA ARG A 86 -29.91 -31.79 -0.15
C ARG A 86 -28.83 -30.82 0.31
N THR A 87 -28.67 -29.73 -0.42
CA THR A 87 -27.92 -28.55 0.03
C THR A 87 -28.90 -27.39 0.17
N GLY A 88 -28.73 -26.59 1.22
CA GLY A 88 -29.54 -25.39 1.47
C GLY A 88 -28.75 -24.35 2.25
N TYR A 89 -29.38 -23.21 2.53
CA TYR A 89 -28.81 -22.18 3.38
C TYR A 89 -29.46 -22.20 4.76
N ILE A 90 -28.72 -21.81 5.79
CA ILE A 90 -29.31 -21.59 7.13
C ILE A 90 -30.45 -20.56 7.06
N THR A 91 -31.41 -20.63 7.99
CA THR A 91 -32.56 -19.71 8.06
C THR A 91 -33.52 -19.71 6.85
N THR A 92 -33.36 -20.64 5.92
CA THR A 92 -34.23 -20.80 4.75
C THR A 92 -35.08 -22.07 4.83
N ASN A 93 -36.02 -22.23 3.89
CA ASN A 93 -36.80 -23.44 3.76
C ASN A 93 -36.10 -24.41 2.80
N VAL A 94 -35.87 -25.65 3.23
CA VAL A 94 -35.26 -26.72 2.45
C VAL A 94 -36.27 -27.85 2.26
N GLN A 95 -36.49 -28.29 1.02
CA GLN A 95 -37.39 -29.40 0.72
C GLN A 95 -36.65 -30.74 0.82
N LEU A 96 -37.05 -31.58 1.77
CA LEU A 96 -36.61 -32.95 1.94
C LEU A 96 -37.53 -33.89 1.13
N ILE A 97 -36.95 -34.93 0.54
CA ILE A 97 -37.68 -35.88 -0.30
C ILE A 97 -37.37 -37.30 0.15
N ALA A 98 -38.43 -38.07 0.36
CA ALA A 98 -38.36 -39.51 0.53
C ALA A 98 -39.09 -40.20 -0.63
N THR A 99 -38.52 -41.30 -1.12
CA THR A 99 -39.13 -42.15 -2.14
C THR A 99 -39.45 -43.51 -1.54
N VAL A 100 -40.69 -43.97 -1.67
CA VAL A 100 -41.16 -45.27 -1.17
C VAL A 100 -41.65 -46.11 -2.35
N ALA A 101 -41.13 -47.32 -2.47
CA ALA A 101 -41.55 -48.29 -3.47
C ALA A 101 -41.77 -49.65 -2.82
N ASP A 102 -42.58 -50.47 -3.46
CA ASP A 102 -42.66 -51.89 -3.22
C ASP A 102 -41.28 -52.54 -3.42
N LYS A 103 -40.84 -53.34 -2.45
CA LYS A 103 -39.48 -53.89 -2.42
C LYS A 103 -39.29 -54.97 -3.47
N GLU A 104 -40.33 -55.71 -3.79
CA GLU A 104 -40.30 -56.84 -4.71
C GLU A 104 -40.57 -56.40 -6.16
N THR A 105 -41.49 -55.46 -6.38
CA THR A 105 -41.92 -55.03 -7.73
C THR A 105 -41.31 -53.70 -8.17
N ASN A 106 -40.68 -52.93 -7.28
CA ASN A 106 -40.19 -51.56 -7.53
C ASN A 106 -41.27 -50.55 -7.95
N THR A 107 -42.55 -50.89 -7.84
CA THR A 107 -43.65 -49.98 -8.13
C THR A 107 -43.82 -48.96 -6.99
N TYR A 108 -44.22 -47.73 -7.33
CA TYR A 108 -44.36 -46.68 -6.32
C TYR A 108 -45.51 -46.94 -5.36
N ALA A 109 -45.22 -46.83 -4.06
CA ALA A 109 -46.26 -46.89 -3.04
C ALA A 109 -47.07 -45.58 -3.02
N ASN A 110 -48.36 -45.67 -2.68
CA ASN A 110 -49.25 -44.51 -2.66
C ASN A 110 -50.09 -44.51 -1.38
N GLY A 111 -50.25 -43.34 -0.76
CA GLY A 111 -50.95 -43.16 0.51
C GLY A 111 -50.07 -43.49 1.73
N GLY A 112 -50.52 -43.04 2.90
CA GLY A 112 -49.78 -43.14 4.17
C GLY A 112 -48.91 -41.91 4.48
N LEU A 113 -48.34 -41.90 5.67
CA LEU A 113 -47.48 -40.83 6.17
C LEU A 113 -46.01 -41.26 6.17
N VAL A 114 -45.14 -40.36 5.73
CA VAL A 114 -43.69 -40.46 5.88
C VAL A 114 -43.23 -39.45 6.92
N VAL A 115 -42.64 -39.93 8.01
CA VAL A 115 -42.02 -39.11 9.07
C VAL A 115 -40.56 -38.89 8.71
N PHE A 116 -40.15 -37.63 8.57
CA PHE A 116 -38.77 -37.23 8.33
C PHE A 116 -38.04 -36.98 9.65
N LYS A 117 -36.75 -37.31 9.67
CA LYS A 117 -35.85 -37.12 10.80
C LYS A 117 -34.56 -36.44 10.36
N LEU A 118 -34.05 -35.52 11.17
CA LEU A 118 -32.70 -34.97 11.07
C LEU A 118 -31.88 -35.39 12.28
N ASN A 119 -30.70 -35.97 12.07
CA ASN A 119 -29.85 -36.54 13.13
C ASN A 119 -30.63 -37.45 14.09
N GLY A 120 -31.55 -38.25 13.54
CA GLY A 120 -32.40 -39.17 14.31
C GLY A 120 -33.63 -38.55 14.99
N ILE A 121 -33.76 -37.22 15.02
CA ILE A 121 -34.88 -36.49 15.65
C ILE A 121 -35.99 -36.24 14.62
N SER A 122 -37.23 -36.62 14.94
CA SER A 122 -38.39 -36.35 14.09
C SER A 122 -38.64 -34.85 13.93
N ILE A 123 -38.68 -34.38 12.68
CA ILE A 123 -38.89 -32.96 12.36
C ILE A 123 -40.27 -32.67 11.79
N GLY A 124 -40.94 -33.69 11.26
CA GLY A 124 -42.30 -33.57 10.72
C GLY A 124 -42.65 -34.74 9.81
N SER A 125 -43.81 -34.66 9.16
CA SER A 125 -44.28 -35.68 8.24
C SER A 125 -44.95 -35.10 7.01
N SER A 126 -45.01 -35.89 5.94
CA SER A 126 -45.75 -35.56 4.72
C SER A 126 -46.48 -36.79 4.18
N THR A 127 -47.56 -36.57 3.44
CA THR A 127 -48.31 -37.65 2.80
C THR A 127 -47.54 -38.19 1.59
N LEU A 128 -47.55 -39.51 1.43
CA LEU A 128 -46.92 -40.18 0.30
C LEU A 128 -47.87 -40.14 -0.90
N ASN A 129 -47.45 -39.50 -1.99
CA ASN A 129 -48.21 -39.43 -3.24
C ASN A 129 -47.33 -39.91 -4.40
N ASN A 130 -47.80 -40.93 -5.12
CA ASN A 130 -47.08 -41.54 -6.24
C ASN A 130 -45.59 -41.82 -5.93
N GLY A 131 -45.35 -42.49 -4.81
CA GLY A 131 -44.02 -42.91 -4.37
C GLY A 131 -43.17 -41.82 -3.75
N LYS A 132 -43.61 -40.55 -3.71
CA LYS A 132 -42.81 -39.45 -3.16
C LYS A 132 -43.53 -38.72 -2.03
N ALA A 133 -42.78 -38.42 -0.98
CA ALA A 133 -43.20 -37.52 0.08
C ALA A 133 -42.25 -36.33 0.10
N TYR A 134 -42.81 -35.11 0.16
CA TYR A 134 -42.06 -33.86 0.17
C TYR A 134 -42.33 -33.14 1.49
N TYR A 135 -41.28 -32.84 2.26
CA TYR A 135 -41.40 -32.12 3.51
C TYR A 135 -40.50 -30.88 3.50
N THR A 136 -41.08 -29.70 3.67
CA THR A 136 -40.34 -28.44 3.73
C THR A 136 -39.92 -28.16 5.17
N TYR A 137 -38.62 -28.22 5.44
CA TYR A 137 -38.03 -27.94 6.74
C TYR A 137 -37.45 -26.52 6.78
N ASN A 138 -37.74 -25.76 7.83
CA ASN A 138 -37.15 -24.43 8.05
C ASN A 138 -35.88 -24.54 8.90
N SER A 139 -34.73 -24.14 8.36
CA SER A 139 -33.42 -24.30 8.99
C SER A 139 -33.03 -23.16 9.95
N LYS A 140 -33.98 -22.33 10.41
CA LYS A 140 -33.71 -21.16 11.28
C LYS A 140 -32.97 -21.46 12.57
N ASN A 141 -33.11 -22.67 13.11
CA ASN A 141 -32.48 -23.07 14.37
C ASN A 141 -31.25 -23.97 14.18
N LEU A 142 -30.78 -24.14 12.94
CA LEU A 142 -29.60 -24.94 12.63
C LEU A 142 -28.41 -24.04 12.25
N SER A 143 -27.21 -24.48 12.63
CA SER A 143 -25.97 -23.87 12.18
C SER A 143 -25.55 -24.43 10.81
N ALA A 144 -24.70 -23.70 10.09
CA ALA A 144 -24.06 -24.24 8.90
C ALA A 144 -23.27 -25.51 9.25
N GLY A 145 -23.33 -26.53 8.38
CA GLY A 145 -22.76 -27.84 8.61
C GLY A 145 -23.59 -28.97 8.01
N PHE A 146 -23.29 -30.20 8.42
CA PHE A 146 -23.88 -31.42 7.85
C PHE A 146 -24.85 -32.09 8.82
N TYR A 147 -26.00 -32.54 8.30
CA TYR A 147 -27.05 -33.21 9.07
C TYR A 147 -27.51 -34.47 8.33
N THR A 148 -27.67 -35.58 9.04
CA THR A 148 -28.17 -36.83 8.46
C THR A 148 -29.69 -36.78 8.30
N ILE A 149 -30.18 -37.14 7.12
CA ILE A 149 -31.59 -37.28 6.79
C ILE A 149 -31.96 -38.76 6.90
N SER A 150 -33.04 -39.06 7.61
CA SER A 150 -33.69 -40.38 7.58
C SER A 150 -35.20 -40.22 7.53
N ALA A 151 -35.90 -41.28 7.14
CA ALA A 151 -37.36 -41.27 7.08
C ALA A 151 -37.96 -42.62 7.49
N THR A 152 -39.19 -42.58 8.00
CA THR A 152 -39.98 -43.76 8.35
C THR A 152 -41.35 -43.66 7.68
N TYR A 153 -41.67 -44.63 6.83
CA TYR A 153 -43.00 -44.78 6.24
C TYR A 153 -43.88 -45.62 7.19
N GLY A 154 -45.04 -45.08 7.56
CA GLY A 154 -45.95 -45.72 8.52
C GLY A 154 -46.74 -46.92 7.98
N GLY A 155 -46.67 -47.18 6.66
CA GLY A 155 -47.55 -48.14 5.98
C GLY A 155 -48.90 -47.55 5.60
N TYR A 156 -49.55 -48.14 4.59
CA TYR A 156 -50.91 -47.78 4.17
C TYR A 156 -51.51 -48.86 3.26
N GLY A 157 -52.73 -49.32 3.56
CA GLY A 157 -53.40 -50.38 2.79
C GLY A 157 -52.52 -51.64 2.71
N LYS A 158 -52.22 -52.07 1.47
CA LYS A 158 -51.38 -53.25 1.21
C LYS A 158 -49.89 -53.04 1.52
N TYR A 159 -49.42 -51.81 1.70
CA TYR A 159 -47.99 -51.51 1.88
C TYR A 159 -47.58 -51.51 3.36
N ALA A 160 -46.56 -52.32 3.69
CA ALA A 160 -45.98 -52.41 5.02
C ALA A 160 -45.17 -51.15 5.38
N SER A 161 -44.98 -50.90 6.68
CA SER A 161 -44.08 -49.86 7.17
C SER A 161 -42.61 -50.17 6.85
N SER A 162 -41.80 -49.13 6.67
CA SER A 162 -40.36 -49.27 6.43
C SER A 162 -39.58 -48.06 6.96
N LYS A 163 -38.29 -48.24 7.18
CA LYS A 163 -37.35 -47.18 7.60
C LYS A 163 -36.13 -47.17 6.69
N THR A 164 -35.56 -46.00 6.48
CA THR A 164 -34.32 -45.84 5.70
C THR A 164 -33.18 -46.62 6.36
N SER A 165 -32.45 -47.41 5.59
CA SER A 165 -31.19 -48.06 6.01
C SER A 165 -29.96 -47.26 5.62
N GLU A 166 -30.06 -46.44 4.57
CA GLU A 166 -29.04 -45.50 4.12
C GLU A 166 -29.53 -44.08 4.41
N TYR A 167 -28.66 -43.27 5.01
CA TYR A 167 -28.95 -41.88 5.34
C TYR A 167 -28.67 -40.97 4.15
N GLY A 168 -29.53 -39.97 3.95
CA GLY A 168 -29.20 -38.83 3.10
C GLY A 168 -28.42 -37.78 3.88
N LEU A 169 -27.82 -36.82 3.18
CA LEU A 169 -27.08 -35.70 3.76
C LEU A 169 -27.81 -34.38 3.47
N LEU A 170 -28.04 -33.60 4.52
CA LEU A 170 -28.39 -32.18 4.41
C LEU A 170 -27.14 -31.34 4.73
N GLU A 171 -26.58 -30.69 3.72
CA GLU A 171 -25.56 -29.66 3.88
C GLU A 171 -26.21 -28.28 4.00
N LEU A 172 -25.99 -27.59 5.11
CA LEU A 172 -26.40 -26.21 5.30
C LEU A 172 -25.20 -25.27 5.18
N LEU A 173 -25.27 -24.34 4.23
CA LEU A 173 -24.28 -23.31 3.99
C LEU A 173 -24.62 -22.00 4.70
N PRO A 174 -23.62 -21.16 5.06
CA PRO A 174 -23.85 -19.78 5.47
C PRO A 174 -24.60 -18.99 4.40
N LEU A 175 -25.40 -18.01 4.80
CA LEU A 175 -26.11 -17.11 3.89
C LEU A 175 -25.13 -16.39 2.95
N PRO A 176 -25.40 -16.32 1.65
CA PRO A 176 -24.49 -15.68 0.71
C PRO A 176 -24.44 -14.17 0.94
N THR A 177 -23.24 -13.61 1.01
CA THR A 177 -23.03 -12.16 1.12
C THR A 177 -22.97 -11.51 -0.26
N LYS A 178 -23.36 -10.24 -0.38
CA LYS A 178 -23.05 -9.38 -1.52
C LYS A 178 -22.54 -8.03 -1.03
N ILE A 179 -21.42 -7.58 -1.59
CA ILE A 179 -20.86 -6.24 -1.36
C ILE A 179 -21.06 -5.39 -2.62
N ALA A 180 -21.31 -4.10 -2.43
CA ALA A 180 -21.20 -3.07 -3.45
C ALA A 180 -20.22 -1.99 -2.97
N THR A 181 -19.01 -2.00 -3.53
CA THR A 181 -17.91 -1.09 -3.23
C THR A 181 -18.06 0.16 -4.10
N ALA A 182 -18.05 1.34 -3.50
CA ALA A 182 -18.23 2.57 -4.26
C ALA A 182 -16.93 2.99 -4.96
N ASP A 183 -17.07 3.46 -6.19
CA ASP A 183 -16.03 4.28 -6.82
C ASP A 183 -15.90 5.62 -6.08
N VAL A 184 -14.66 6.07 -5.88
CA VAL A 184 -14.35 7.30 -5.15
C VAL A 184 -13.42 8.15 -6.00
N SER A 185 -13.75 9.43 -6.19
CA SER A 185 -12.82 10.39 -6.79
C SER A 185 -12.54 11.51 -5.80
N ALA A 186 -11.25 11.78 -5.54
CA ALA A 186 -10.82 12.79 -4.59
C ALA A 186 -9.45 13.35 -4.97
N TYR A 187 -9.11 14.52 -4.41
CA TYR A 187 -7.74 15.03 -4.44
C TYR A 187 -6.87 14.28 -3.43
N GLN A 188 -5.54 14.38 -3.56
CA GLN A 188 -4.60 13.93 -2.52
C GLN A 188 -4.98 14.49 -1.14
N GLY A 189 -4.93 13.63 -0.12
CA GLY A 189 -5.37 13.96 1.24
C GLY A 189 -6.28 12.89 1.84
N MET A 190 -7.04 13.29 2.85
CA MET A 190 -8.02 12.40 3.51
C MET A 190 -9.22 12.11 2.60
N VAL A 191 -9.44 10.84 2.28
CA VAL A 191 -10.55 10.34 1.46
C VAL A 191 -11.44 9.40 2.25
N THR A 192 -12.72 9.26 1.87
CA THR A 192 -13.64 8.32 2.52
C THR A 192 -14.01 7.19 1.55
N LEU A 193 -13.58 5.97 1.85
CA LEU A 193 -13.96 4.76 1.14
C LEU A 193 -15.27 4.22 1.70
N LYS A 194 -16.13 3.69 0.83
CA LYS A 194 -17.48 3.25 1.20
C LYS A 194 -17.82 1.92 0.53
N ALA A 195 -18.51 1.06 1.26
CA ALA A 195 -19.11 -0.14 0.72
C ALA A 195 -20.45 -0.43 1.41
N THR A 196 -21.35 -1.05 0.66
CA THR A 196 -22.64 -1.55 1.17
C THR A 196 -22.61 -3.07 1.18
N VAL A 197 -23.07 -3.69 2.27
CA VAL A 197 -23.06 -5.14 2.48
C VAL A 197 -24.48 -5.61 2.77
N VAL A 198 -24.95 -6.56 1.97
CA VAL A 198 -26.29 -7.15 2.09
C VAL A 198 -26.22 -8.67 2.09
N ASP A 199 -27.22 -9.29 2.70
CA ASP A 199 -27.59 -10.68 2.45
C ASP A 199 -28.08 -10.78 1.00
N LYS A 200 -27.40 -11.58 0.18
CA LYS A 200 -27.72 -11.76 -1.24
C LYS A 200 -29.08 -12.43 -1.44
N TYR A 201 -29.52 -13.24 -0.48
CA TYR A 201 -30.76 -14.02 -0.60
C TYR A 201 -32.01 -13.14 -0.48
N ASN A 202 -32.03 -12.19 0.46
CA ASN A 202 -33.21 -11.37 0.75
C ASN A 202 -32.97 -9.85 0.60
N SER A 203 -31.77 -9.44 0.19
CA SER A 203 -31.35 -8.04 0.04
C SER A 203 -31.41 -7.20 1.32
N LYS A 204 -31.49 -7.81 2.51
CA LYS A 204 -31.43 -7.09 3.78
C LYS A 204 -30.00 -6.69 4.11
N TYR A 205 -29.88 -5.54 4.78
CA TYR A 205 -28.60 -5.07 5.27
C TYR A 205 -28.02 -6.00 6.34
N ILE A 206 -26.74 -6.32 6.19
CA ILE A 206 -25.97 -6.95 7.25
C ILE A 206 -25.61 -5.84 8.24
N THR A 207 -26.19 -5.86 9.44
CA THR A 207 -26.10 -4.72 10.37
C THR A 207 -24.86 -4.76 11.27
N ASN A 208 -24.16 -5.90 11.33
CA ASN A 208 -23.08 -6.17 12.28
C ASN A 208 -21.91 -6.88 11.57
N GLY A 209 -20.72 -6.83 12.18
CA GLY A 209 -19.50 -7.46 11.66
C GLY A 209 -18.52 -6.44 11.10
N THR A 210 -17.46 -6.93 10.47
CA THR A 210 -16.34 -6.11 9.99
C THR A 210 -16.12 -6.27 8.50
N LEU A 211 -15.68 -5.20 7.86
CA LEU A 211 -15.28 -5.17 6.45
C LEU A 211 -13.83 -4.69 6.34
N LEU A 212 -13.00 -5.49 5.67
CA LEU A 212 -11.60 -5.15 5.40
C LEU A 212 -11.51 -4.40 4.08
N PHE A 213 -10.76 -3.29 4.06
CA PHE A 213 -10.45 -2.53 2.84
C PHE A 213 -9.00 -2.72 2.43
N LYS A 214 -8.78 -2.79 1.13
CA LYS A 214 -7.46 -2.82 0.49
C LYS A 214 -7.36 -1.76 -0.59
N ILE A 215 -6.15 -1.26 -0.84
CA ILE A 215 -5.80 -0.47 -2.01
C ILE A 215 -4.72 -1.23 -2.79
N ASN A 216 -4.98 -1.49 -4.07
CA ASN A 216 -4.10 -2.30 -4.94
C ASN A 216 -3.65 -3.62 -4.29
N GLY A 217 -4.56 -4.30 -3.59
CA GLY A 217 -4.29 -5.58 -2.92
C GLY A 217 -3.65 -5.48 -1.52
N GLN A 218 -3.10 -4.33 -1.14
CA GLN A 218 -2.55 -4.10 0.21
C GLN A 218 -3.66 -3.74 1.19
N THR A 219 -3.76 -4.48 2.30
CA THR A 219 -4.69 -4.17 3.39
C THR A 219 -4.35 -2.83 4.02
N ILE A 220 -5.33 -1.92 4.08
CA ILE A 220 -5.15 -0.60 4.71
C ILE A 220 -5.77 -0.55 6.10
N ALA A 221 -6.98 -1.11 6.29
CA ALA A 221 -7.64 -1.19 7.59
C ALA A 221 -8.88 -2.10 7.52
N THR A 222 -9.45 -2.37 8.69
CA THR A 222 -10.75 -3.01 8.88
C THR A 222 -11.69 -2.04 9.57
N THR A 223 -12.96 -1.99 9.14
CA THR A 223 -14.00 -1.11 9.74
C THR A 223 -15.25 -1.90 10.09
N ASN A 224 -16.04 -1.40 11.04
CA ASN A 224 -17.30 -2.02 11.40
C ASN A 224 -18.38 -1.72 10.36
N ILE A 225 -19.26 -2.69 10.14
CA ILE A 225 -20.47 -2.52 9.35
C ILE A 225 -21.57 -2.07 10.30
N LYS A 226 -22.28 -1.01 9.93
CA LYS A 226 -23.47 -0.52 10.63
C LYS A 226 -24.57 -0.27 9.61
N ASP A 227 -25.73 -0.88 9.82
CA ASP A 227 -26.88 -0.75 8.91
C ASP A 227 -26.53 -1.03 7.44
N GLY A 228 -25.72 -2.08 7.21
CA GLY A 228 -25.25 -2.47 5.88
C GLY A 228 -24.17 -1.57 5.30
N LYS A 229 -23.70 -0.55 6.01
CA LYS A 229 -22.71 0.41 5.50
C LYS A 229 -21.39 0.29 6.25
N ALA A 230 -20.31 0.27 5.49
CA ALA A 230 -18.94 0.37 5.98
C ALA A 230 -18.30 1.63 5.41
N GLN A 231 -17.68 2.44 6.26
CA GLN A 231 -16.94 3.64 5.84
C GLN A 231 -15.56 3.65 6.48
N LEU A 232 -14.56 4.07 5.71
CA LEU A 232 -13.17 4.17 6.16
C LEU A 232 -12.57 5.50 5.69
N ARG A 233 -12.01 6.28 6.63
CA ARG A 233 -11.16 7.42 6.31
C ARG A 233 -9.75 6.91 6.01
N TYR A 234 -9.24 7.23 4.83
CA TYR A 234 -7.94 6.80 4.33
C TYR A 234 -7.11 8.03 3.96
N ASP A 235 -5.85 8.08 4.37
CA ASP A 235 -4.93 9.14 3.98
C ASP A 235 -4.25 8.79 2.64
N ALA A 236 -4.73 9.41 1.57
CA ALA A 236 -4.20 9.25 0.21
C ALA A 236 -3.10 10.27 -0.13
N SER A 237 -2.55 11.00 0.84
CA SER A 237 -1.52 12.05 0.58
C SER A 237 -0.25 11.51 -0.09
N ASN A 238 0.05 10.21 0.09
CA ASN A 238 1.20 9.56 -0.53
C ASN A 238 0.92 8.89 -1.88
N LEU A 239 -0.32 8.93 -2.38
CA LEU A 239 -0.68 8.39 -3.69
C LEU A 239 -0.50 9.45 -4.78
N HIS A 240 0.10 9.11 -5.91
CA HIS A 240 0.13 9.99 -7.08
C HIS A 240 -1.24 10.06 -7.77
N ALA A 241 -1.43 11.05 -8.65
CA ALA A 241 -2.61 11.09 -9.52
C ALA A 241 -2.73 9.78 -10.31
N GLY A 242 -3.93 9.21 -10.35
CA GLY A 242 -4.15 7.91 -11.00
C GLY A 242 -5.36 7.17 -10.47
N LYS A 243 -5.51 5.94 -10.95
CA LYS A 243 -6.57 5.01 -10.55
C LYS A 243 -5.97 3.87 -9.74
N TYR A 244 -6.63 3.55 -8.63
CA TYR A 244 -6.25 2.51 -7.70
C TYR A 244 -7.46 1.61 -7.46
N THR A 245 -7.26 0.30 -7.36
CA THR A 245 -8.34 -0.64 -7.04
C THR A 245 -8.62 -0.60 -5.54
N ILE A 246 -9.86 -0.29 -5.17
CA ILE A 246 -10.39 -0.50 -3.82
C ILE A 246 -10.91 -1.93 -3.78
N THR A 247 -10.45 -2.75 -2.85
CA THR A 247 -11.09 -4.06 -2.60
C THR A 247 -11.72 -4.06 -1.22
N ALA A 248 -13.03 -4.33 -1.17
CA ALA A 248 -13.73 -4.58 0.08
C ALA A 248 -13.90 -6.09 0.27
N VAL A 249 -13.64 -6.57 1.48
CA VAL A 249 -13.64 -8.00 1.82
C VAL A 249 -14.48 -8.22 3.07
N TYR A 250 -15.53 -9.00 2.94
CA TYR A 250 -16.27 -9.57 4.06
C TYR A 250 -15.73 -10.98 4.33
N GLY A 251 -15.19 -11.20 5.51
CA GLY A 251 -14.71 -12.53 5.92
C GLY A 251 -15.87 -13.47 6.26
N ALA A 252 -15.76 -14.74 5.88
CA ALA A 252 -16.75 -15.74 6.21
C ALA A 252 -16.95 -15.85 7.73
N ASN A 253 -18.18 -16.08 8.17
CA ASN A 253 -18.51 -16.43 9.55
C ASN A 253 -19.63 -17.48 9.56
N ARG A 254 -20.11 -17.83 10.77
CA ARG A 254 -21.15 -18.85 10.95
C ARG A 254 -22.49 -18.52 10.27
N ILE A 255 -22.74 -17.25 10.00
CA ILE A 255 -24.00 -16.76 9.43
C ILE A 255 -23.84 -16.45 7.95
N TYR A 256 -22.76 -15.79 7.56
CA TYR A 256 -22.57 -15.22 6.23
C TYR A 256 -21.31 -15.73 5.54
N SER A 257 -21.40 -16.02 4.25
CA SER A 257 -20.27 -16.44 3.42
C SER A 257 -19.28 -15.29 3.23
N GLU A 258 -18.03 -15.62 2.88
CA GLU A 258 -17.11 -14.59 2.39
C GLU A 258 -17.61 -13.99 1.07
N TYR A 259 -17.24 -12.74 0.84
CA TYR A 259 -17.43 -12.07 -0.44
C TYR A 259 -16.39 -10.97 -0.63
N ARG A 260 -16.04 -10.71 -1.88
CA ARG A 260 -15.10 -9.65 -2.26
C ARG A 260 -15.71 -8.86 -3.41
N ASP A 261 -15.51 -7.56 -3.37
CA ASP A 261 -15.93 -6.67 -4.43
C ASP A 261 -14.89 -5.57 -4.63
N ASN A 262 -14.86 -5.02 -5.84
CA ASN A 262 -13.90 -3.99 -6.22
C ASN A 262 -14.60 -2.70 -6.64
N GLY A 263 -14.02 -1.58 -6.23
CA GLY A 263 -14.30 -0.24 -6.76
C GLY A 263 -13.01 0.43 -7.22
N ILE A 264 -13.11 1.65 -7.73
CA ILE A 264 -11.98 2.45 -8.21
C ILE A 264 -11.83 3.72 -7.36
N LEU A 265 -10.65 3.90 -6.78
CA LEU A 265 -10.20 5.17 -6.21
C LEU A 265 -9.44 5.96 -7.28
N THR A 266 -10.00 7.09 -7.72
CA THR A 266 -9.35 8.04 -8.62
C THR A 266 -8.77 9.20 -7.83
N ILE A 267 -7.44 9.25 -7.70
CA ILE A 267 -6.71 10.35 -7.08
C ILE A 267 -6.42 11.43 -8.11
N LYS A 268 -6.72 12.67 -7.76
CA LYS A 268 -6.48 13.88 -8.54
C LYS A 268 -5.45 14.77 -7.85
N VAL A 269 -4.81 15.60 -8.64
CA VAL A 269 -3.92 16.68 -8.20
C VAL A 269 -4.48 18.02 -8.66
N GLN A 270 -3.89 19.13 -8.20
CA GLN A 270 -4.29 20.45 -8.66
C GLN A 270 -4.21 20.54 -10.19
N PRO A 271 -5.23 21.11 -10.87
CA PRO A 271 -5.24 21.18 -12.34
C PRO A 271 -4.29 22.24 -12.90
N THR A 272 -3.90 23.22 -12.08
CA THR A 272 -3.00 24.32 -12.46
C THR A 272 -2.10 24.74 -11.31
N TYR A 273 -0.91 25.23 -11.64
CA TYR A 273 0.08 25.73 -10.71
C TYR A 273 0.51 27.16 -11.07
N THR A 274 1.10 27.85 -10.11
CA THR A 274 1.74 29.16 -10.27
C THR A 274 3.25 29.04 -10.48
N PHE A 275 3.86 30.08 -11.04
CA PHE A 275 5.32 30.18 -11.17
C PHE A 275 6.05 29.95 -9.83
N ASP A 276 5.56 30.53 -8.73
CA ASP A 276 6.23 30.44 -7.44
C ASP A 276 6.18 29.02 -6.85
N GLU A 277 5.07 28.29 -7.02
CA GLU A 277 4.96 26.89 -6.61
C GLU A 277 5.95 26.00 -7.37
N VAL A 278 6.05 26.16 -8.70
CA VAL A 278 6.98 25.39 -9.53
C VAL A 278 8.43 25.78 -9.24
N ARG A 279 8.72 27.07 -8.97
CA ARG A 279 10.04 27.53 -8.58
C ARG A 279 10.47 26.97 -7.22
N ASN A 280 9.56 26.92 -6.24
CA ASN A 280 9.88 26.33 -4.93
C ASN A 280 10.24 24.83 -5.06
N ALA A 281 9.52 24.10 -5.91
CA ALA A 281 9.88 22.73 -6.27
C ALA A 281 11.25 22.65 -6.98
N ALA A 282 11.58 23.62 -7.84
CA ALA A 282 12.89 23.70 -8.50
C ALA A 282 14.06 23.85 -7.52
N VAL A 283 13.88 24.65 -6.46
CA VAL A 283 14.87 24.78 -5.38
C VAL A 283 15.11 23.42 -4.71
N TYR A 284 14.03 22.71 -4.37
CA TYR A 284 14.11 21.37 -3.77
C TYR A 284 14.85 20.39 -4.70
N VAL A 285 14.43 20.27 -5.96
CA VAL A 285 15.02 19.34 -6.94
C VAL A 285 16.51 19.63 -7.15
N ARG A 286 16.88 20.91 -7.36
CA ARG A 286 18.29 21.31 -7.50
C ARG A 286 19.11 20.88 -6.29
N ASN A 287 18.66 21.26 -5.09
CA ASN A 287 19.38 20.99 -3.84
C ASN A 287 19.64 19.48 -3.65
N HIS A 288 18.65 18.63 -3.93
CA HIS A 288 18.76 17.19 -3.74
C HIS A 288 19.67 16.53 -4.78
N TYR A 289 19.57 16.93 -6.05
CA TYR A 289 20.49 16.44 -7.09
C TYR A 289 21.94 16.84 -6.77
N GLU A 290 22.17 18.07 -6.31
CA GLU A 290 23.49 18.55 -5.87
C GLU A 290 24.03 17.88 -4.61
N GLN A 291 23.24 17.00 -3.98
CA GLN A 291 23.63 16.15 -2.84
C GLN A 291 23.64 14.67 -3.24
N ASN A 292 23.84 14.42 -4.54
CA ASN A 292 23.90 13.09 -5.15
C ASN A 292 22.64 12.24 -4.97
N GLN A 293 21.47 12.88 -4.85
CA GLN A 293 20.20 12.17 -4.67
C GLN A 293 19.39 12.17 -5.96
N ILE A 294 18.96 10.98 -6.42
CA ILE A 294 18.00 10.85 -7.52
C ILE A 294 16.59 10.89 -6.95
N ILE A 295 15.86 11.93 -7.28
CA ILE A 295 14.50 12.18 -6.80
C ILE A 295 13.50 11.64 -7.82
N LYS A 296 12.48 10.92 -7.32
CA LYS A 296 11.40 10.35 -8.14
C LYS A 296 10.10 11.18 -8.08
N GLU A 297 9.97 12.03 -7.06
CA GLU A 297 8.78 12.83 -6.81
C GLU A 297 9.11 14.16 -6.12
N VAL A 298 8.25 15.15 -6.32
CA VAL A 298 8.39 16.47 -5.69
C VAL A 298 7.02 17.06 -5.38
N THR A 299 6.94 17.80 -4.27
CA THR A 299 5.74 18.56 -3.93
C THR A 299 5.73 19.89 -4.70
N VAL A 300 4.65 20.14 -5.44
CA VAL A 300 4.38 21.41 -6.13
C VAL A 300 3.05 21.94 -5.62
N GLY A 301 3.05 23.10 -4.96
CA GLY A 301 1.88 23.59 -4.24
C GLY A 301 1.46 22.59 -3.15
N SER A 302 0.21 22.12 -3.19
CA SER A 302 -0.28 21.06 -2.29
C SER A 302 -0.24 19.65 -2.90
N SER A 303 0.31 19.50 -4.12
CA SER A 303 0.29 18.21 -4.84
C SER A 303 1.66 17.53 -4.80
N LYS A 304 1.69 16.23 -4.50
CA LYS A 304 2.87 15.37 -4.67
C LYS A 304 2.87 14.81 -6.09
N LEU A 305 3.83 15.23 -6.91
CA LEU A 305 3.94 14.88 -8.33
C LEU A 305 5.13 13.98 -8.60
N GLN A 306 5.03 13.14 -9.63
CA GLN A 306 6.18 12.39 -10.15
C GLN A 306 7.13 13.33 -10.90
N ILE A 307 8.43 13.00 -10.93
CA ILE A 307 9.44 13.95 -11.41
C ILE A 307 9.32 14.28 -12.92
N GLN A 308 8.76 13.39 -13.75
CA GLN A 308 8.43 13.70 -15.14
C GLN A 308 7.25 14.67 -15.30
N GLU A 309 6.28 14.66 -14.38
CA GLU A 309 5.16 15.59 -14.39
C GLU A 309 5.66 16.98 -13.97
N TYR A 310 6.57 17.03 -13.00
CA TYR A 310 7.32 18.24 -12.66
C TYR A 310 8.15 18.77 -13.84
N LEU A 311 8.81 17.90 -14.62
CA LEU A 311 9.55 18.32 -15.83
C LEU A 311 8.66 19.09 -16.80
N TYR A 312 7.41 18.66 -16.98
CA TYR A 312 6.43 19.37 -17.81
C TYR A 312 6.10 20.76 -17.24
N LEU A 313 5.91 20.86 -15.92
CA LEU A 313 5.60 22.14 -15.25
C LEU A 313 6.77 23.13 -15.31
N VAL A 314 8.01 22.68 -15.04
CA VAL A 314 9.20 23.55 -15.08
C VAL A 314 9.48 24.04 -16.51
N ALA A 315 9.28 23.20 -17.53
CA ALA A 315 9.40 23.60 -18.93
C ALA A 315 8.37 24.67 -19.31
N ASN A 316 7.10 24.48 -18.91
CA ASN A 316 6.06 25.48 -19.14
C ASN A 316 6.32 26.79 -18.37
N ALA A 317 6.81 26.71 -17.12
CA ALA A 317 7.15 27.90 -16.32
C ALA A 317 8.21 28.76 -17.01
N LEU A 318 9.28 28.14 -17.50
CA LEU A 318 10.37 28.82 -18.22
C LEU A 318 9.92 29.31 -19.60
N SER A 319 9.13 28.54 -20.33
CA SER A 319 8.54 28.96 -21.61
C SER A 319 7.64 30.19 -21.45
N ASN A 320 6.79 30.20 -20.42
CA ASN A 320 5.96 31.34 -20.07
C ASN A 320 6.81 32.54 -19.67
N LEU A 321 7.85 32.36 -18.85
CA LEU A 321 8.74 33.44 -18.43
C LEU A 321 9.43 34.10 -19.63
N TYR A 322 10.01 33.32 -20.54
CA TYR A 322 10.66 33.82 -21.75
C TYR A 322 9.71 34.67 -22.62
N ASN A 323 8.43 34.28 -22.66
CA ASN A 323 7.40 34.99 -23.41
C ASN A 323 6.70 36.12 -22.60
N ASN A 324 7.28 36.59 -21.49
CA ASN A 324 6.71 37.62 -20.61
C ASN A 324 5.31 37.27 -20.05
N LYS A 325 5.07 35.97 -19.80
CA LYS A 325 3.79 35.39 -19.32
C LYS A 325 3.95 34.63 -17.99
N ALA A 326 4.94 34.98 -17.16
CA ALA A 326 5.24 34.25 -15.92
C ALA A 326 4.05 34.17 -14.93
N SER A 327 3.09 35.08 -15.00
CA SER A 327 1.87 35.05 -14.16
C SER A 327 0.76 34.13 -14.71
N ALA A 328 0.92 33.58 -15.91
CA ALA A 328 -0.04 32.65 -16.48
C ALA A 328 -0.11 31.35 -15.68
N LYS A 329 -1.30 30.74 -15.63
CA LYS A 329 -1.50 29.42 -15.01
C LYS A 329 -0.73 28.36 -15.82
N ILE A 330 -0.03 27.49 -15.10
CA ILE A 330 0.69 26.35 -15.68
C ILE A 330 -0.18 25.11 -15.49
N TYR A 331 -0.63 24.49 -16.57
CA TYR A 331 -1.56 23.37 -16.51
C TYR A 331 -0.84 22.06 -16.19
N TYR A 332 -1.46 21.25 -15.32
CA TYR A 332 -1.02 19.89 -15.04
C TYR A 332 -1.20 18.99 -16.26
N LYS A 333 -0.22 18.11 -16.49
CA LYS A 333 -0.34 16.99 -17.42
C LYS A 333 0.31 15.75 -16.82
N ALA A 334 -0.46 14.67 -16.76
CA ALA A 334 0.07 13.35 -16.42
C ALA A 334 0.96 12.85 -17.57
N CYS A 335 2.11 12.27 -17.24
CA CYS A 335 2.95 11.62 -18.23
C CYS A 335 3.78 10.50 -17.61
N GLU A 336 4.13 9.51 -18.43
CA GLU A 336 5.00 8.41 -18.02
C GLU A 336 6.47 8.83 -17.97
N ALA A 337 7.23 8.23 -17.06
CA ALA A 337 8.69 8.34 -17.06
C ALA A 337 9.30 7.57 -18.25
N PRO A 338 10.43 8.01 -18.81
CA PRO A 338 11.17 7.20 -19.76
C PRO A 338 11.72 5.94 -19.08
N SER A 339 11.88 4.84 -19.83
CA SER A 339 12.46 3.60 -19.32
C SER A 339 13.98 3.70 -19.10
N THR A 340 14.64 4.61 -19.81
CA THR A 340 16.08 4.86 -19.74
C THR A 340 16.37 6.35 -19.87
N GLN A 341 17.62 6.75 -19.62
CA GLN A 341 18.13 8.06 -20.04
C GLN A 341 19.39 7.89 -20.88
N ILE A 342 19.65 8.84 -21.78
CA ILE A 342 20.88 8.87 -22.58
C ILE A 342 21.45 10.28 -22.49
N ASP A 343 22.52 10.43 -21.71
CA ASP A 343 23.25 11.70 -21.59
C ASP A 343 24.60 11.58 -22.30
N THR A 344 24.80 12.36 -23.36
CA THR A 344 26.05 12.40 -24.13
C THR A 344 26.58 13.82 -24.30
N VAL A 345 26.05 14.77 -23.52
CA VAL A 345 26.51 16.16 -23.58
C VAL A 345 27.94 16.27 -23.09
N LYS A 346 28.73 17.12 -23.77
CA LYS A 346 29.97 17.68 -23.21
C LYS A 346 29.63 18.89 -22.34
N THR A 347 30.59 19.46 -21.62
CA THR A 347 30.36 20.71 -20.90
C THR A 347 30.09 21.85 -21.89
N PHE A 348 29.02 22.60 -21.68
CA PHE A 348 28.65 23.76 -22.51
C PHE A 348 27.78 24.74 -21.73
N THR A 349 27.53 25.91 -22.30
CA THR A 349 26.68 26.95 -21.73
C THR A 349 25.38 27.03 -22.52
N LEU A 350 24.25 27.00 -21.81
CA LEU A 350 22.93 27.34 -22.34
C LEU A 350 22.66 28.82 -22.11
N TYR A 351 22.15 29.51 -23.12
CA TYR A 351 21.58 30.86 -23.01
C TYR A 351 20.05 30.80 -22.96
N GLU A 352 19.41 31.95 -22.71
CA GLU A 352 17.95 32.04 -22.56
C GLU A 352 17.16 31.39 -23.72
N SER A 353 17.58 31.67 -24.96
CA SER A 353 16.95 31.13 -26.17
C SER A 353 17.12 29.60 -26.32
N ASP A 354 18.26 29.06 -25.88
CA ASP A 354 18.49 27.60 -25.86
C ASP A 354 17.56 26.92 -24.87
N VAL A 355 17.44 27.49 -23.66
CA VAL A 355 16.53 26.99 -22.63
C VAL A 355 15.08 27.03 -23.12
N TYR A 356 14.67 28.13 -23.75
CA TYR A 356 13.33 28.26 -24.33
C TYR A 356 13.06 27.20 -25.42
N SER A 357 14.03 26.97 -26.32
CA SER A 357 13.95 25.95 -27.37
C SER A 357 13.83 24.54 -26.78
N ILE A 358 14.62 24.21 -25.76
CA ILE A 358 14.54 22.95 -25.02
C ILE A 358 13.16 22.78 -24.38
N CYS A 359 12.65 23.81 -23.69
CA CYS A 359 11.34 23.77 -23.05
C CYS A 359 10.21 23.52 -24.06
N THR A 360 10.21 24.24 -25.19
CA THR A 360 9.19 24.09 -26.23
C THR A 360 9.18 22.66 -26.82
N ARG A 361 10.36 22.10 -27.08
CA ARG A 361 10.50 20.72 -27.59
C ARG A 361 10.06 19.68 -26.56
N LEU A 362 10.36 19.87 -25.28
CA LEU A 362 9.89 19.01 -24.20
C LEU A 362 8.37 19.00 -24.08
N ILE A 363 7.75 20.19 -24.08
CA ILE A 363 6.30 20.36 -24.00
C ILE A 363 5.64 19.61 -25.16
N ASN A 364 6.05 19.90 -26.40
CA ASN A 364 5.51 19.25 -27.60
C ASN A 364 5.69 17.72 -27.58
N TYR A 365 6.84 17.23 -27.11
CA TYR A 365 7.09 15.80 -27.01
C TYR A 365 6.17 15.12 -25.99
N ILE A 366 6.06 15.69 -24.78
CA ILE A 366 5.19 15.15 -23.74
C ILE A 366 3.73 15.25 -24.17
N ASP A 367 3.36 16.31 -24.87
CA ASP A 367 2.00 16.49 -25.36
C ASP A 367 1.57 15.42 -26.35
N TYR A 368 2.47 15.05 -27.25
CA TYR A 368 2.23 14.03 -28.27
C TYR A 368 2.32 12.60 -27.72
N ASN A 369 3.33 12.31 -26.88
CA ASN A 369 3.63 10.94 -26.46
C ASN A 369 3.03 10.55 -25.10
N ASN A 370 2.50 11.50 -24.33
CA ASN A 370 2.12 11.31 -22.92
C ASN A 370 3.24 10.70 -22.05
N LYS A 371 4.49 10.97 -22.43
CA LYS A 371 5.70 10.40 -21.84
C LYS A 371 6.85 11.41 -21.93
N ALA A 372 7.68 11.49 -20.90
CA ALA A 372 8.89 12.30 -20.95
C ALA A 372 9.98 11.63 -21.81
N PRO A 373 10.79 12.40 -22.57
CA PRO A 373 11.79 11.83 -23.44
C PRO A 373 13.00 11.31 -22.65
N THR A 374 13.72 10.35 -23.23
CA THR A 374 14.99 9.84 -22.68
C THR A 374 16.10 10.91 -22.69
N TYR A 375 16.01 11.89 -23.60
CA TYR A 375 16.92 13.03 -23.75
C TYR A 375 16.32 14.14 -24.62
N VAL A 376 16.97 15.31 -24.64
CA VAL A 376 16.74 16.39 -25.60
C VAL A 376 18.03 16.65 -26.39
N SER A 377 18.00 16.53 -27.72
CA SER A 377 19.22 16.78 -28.53
C SER A 377 19.62 18.25 -28.51
N THR A 378 20.91 18.51 -28.36
CA THR A 378 21.54 19.84 -28.42
C THR A 378 22.73 19.80 -29.40
N SER A 379 23.29 20.95 -29.73
CA SER A 379 24.53 21.05 -30.52
C SER A 379 25.74 20.40 -29.84
N ASN A 380 25.68 20.17 -28.52
CA ASN A 380 26.76 19.63 -27.71
C ASN A 380 26.53 18.17 -27.26
N GLY A 381 25.51 17.50 -27.82
CA GLY A 381 25.13 16.11 -27.49
C GLY A 381 23.69 15.98 -27.01
N ASN A 382 23.31 14.78 -26.57
CA ASN A 382 21.98 14.50 -26.02
C ASN A 382 21.93 14.84 -24.54
N LEU A 383 21.13 15.83 -24.15
CA LEU A 383 20.93 16.21 -22.76
C LEU A 383 19.96 15.22 -22.13
N GLY A 384 20.45 14.34 -21.26
CA GLY A 384 19.69 13.22 -20.70
C GLY A 384 18.55 13.66 -19.79
N TYR A 385 17.58 12.76 -19.57
CA TYR A 385 16.38 13.02 -18.77
C TYR A 385 16.65 13.63 -17.38
N TYR A 386 17.55 13.07 -16.57
CA TYR A 386 17.85 13.66 -15.25
C TYR A 386 18.62 14.98 -15.38
N ASN A 387 19.50 15.10 -16.37
CA ASN A 387 20.29 16.31 -16.57
C ASN A 387 19.42 17.49 -17.04
N VAL A 388 18.42 17.25 -17.90
CA VAL A 388 17.49 18.31 -18.30
C VAL A 388 16.60 18.76 -17.14
N ILE A 389 16.12 17.83 -16.30
CA ILE A 389 15.41 18.19 -15.05
C ILE A 389 16.29 19.09 -14.19
N TYR A 390 17.53 18.67 -13.93
CA TYR A 390 18.49 19.44 -13.14
C TYR A 390 18.74 20.84 -13.71
N CYS A 391 19.01 20.93 -15.00
CA CYS A 391 19.32 22.18 -15.69
C CYS A 391 18.14 23.14 -15.64
N LEU A 392 16.91 22.68 -15.94
CA LEU A 392 15.74 23.54 -15.87
C LEU A 392 15.41 23.96 -14.43
N SER A 393 15.63 23.09 -13.44
CA SER A 393 15.49 23.46 -12.01
C SER A 393 16.51 24.52 -11.58
N LYS A 394 17.77 24.41 -12.01
CA LYS A 394 18.79 25.44 -11.77
C LYS A 394 18.39 26.79 -12.35
N VAL A 395 17.93 26.78 -13.61
CA VAL A 395 17.50 27.99 -14.30
C VAL A 395 16.33 28.64 -13.56
N LEU A 396 15.28 27.85 -13.26
CA LEU A 396 14.08 28.39 -12.63
C LEU A 396 14.32 28.89 -11.20
N ASP A 397 15.19 28.25 -10.40
CA ASP A 397 15.57 28.73 -9.06
C ASP A 397 16.12 30.18 -9.11
N VAL A 398 16.98 30.47 -10.09
CA VAL A 398 17.62 31.80 -10.23
C VAL A 398 16.66 32.83 -10.82
N SER A 399 15.71 32.41 -11.65
CA SER A 399 14.75 33.29 -12.29
C SER A 399 13.68 33.87 -11.33
N THR A 400 13.15 35.03 -11.71
CA THR A 400 11.96 35.65 -11.10
C THR A 400 10.85 35.79 -12.14
N LYS A 401 9.70 36.36 -11.79
CA LYS A 401 8.63 36.63 -12.77
C LYS A 401 9.02 37.67 -13.84
N THR A 402 10.09 38.42 -13.60
CA THR A 402 10.55 39.52 -14.47
C THR A 402 12.01 39.39 -14.87
N TYR A 403 12.69 38.31 -14.47
CA TYR A 403 14.10 38.07 -14.76
C TYR A 403 14.28 36.62 -15.17
N PHE A 404 14.81 36.41 -16.37
CA PHE A 404 15.30 35.13 -16.86
C PHE A 404 16.82 35.09 -16.62
N VAL A 405 17.35 33.94 -16.21
CA VAL A 405 18.79 33.79 -16.00
C VAL A 405 19.56 33.83 -17.33
N GLU A 406 20.59 34.67 -17.40
CA GLU A 406 21.33 34.94 -18.64
C GLU A 406 22.01 33.68 -19.22
N SER A 407 22.51 32.79 -18.36
CA SER A 407 23.13 31.55 -18.80
C SER A 407 23.15 30.45 -17.72
N CYS A 408 23.30 29.20 -18.16
CA CYS A 408 23.48 28.04 -17.30
C CYS A 408 24.55 27.10 -17.86
N ILE A 409 25.60 26.82 -17.08
CA ILE A 409 26.59 25.81 -17.44
C ILE A 409 25.99 24.42 -17.23
N VAL A 410 26.09 23.58 -18.25
CA VAL A 410 25.72 22.18 -18.26
C VAL A 410 26.98 21.33 -18.21
N TYR A 411 26.97 20.29 -17.38
CA TYR A 411 28.03 19.28 -17.31
C TYR A 411 27.46 17.93 -17.74
N PRO A 412 28.30 16.99 -18.22
CA PRO A 412 27.86 15.62 -18.43
C PRO A 412 27.22 15.04 -17.17
N TRP A 413 26.13 14.28 -17.31
CA TRP A 413 25.46 13.69 -16.15
C TRP A 413 26.39 12.79 -15.35
N SER A 414 27.27 12.04 -16.02
CA SER A 414 28.29 11.20 -15.38
C SER A 414 29.34 11.99 -14.60
N THR A 415 29.54 13.27 -14.88
CA THR A 415 30.40 14.14 -14.07
C THR A 415 29.68 14.51 -12.77
N LEU A 416 28.40 14.83 -12.85
CA LEU A 416 27.57 15.26 -11.72
C LEU A 416 27.20 14.09 -10.78
N HIS A 417 26.82 12.97 -11.38
CA HIS A 417 26.37 11.72 -10.75
C HIS A 417 27.13 10.53 -11.39
N PRO A 418 28.40 10.31 -11.01
CA PRO A 418 29.20 9.23 -11.56
C PRO A 418 28.70 7.86 -11.09
N SER A 419 28.77 6.85 -11.97
CA SER A 419 28.42 5.47 -11.63
C SER A 419 29.38 4.81 -10.63
N LYS A 420 30.62 5.30 -10.56
CA LYS A 420 31.63 4.92 -9.56
C LYS A 420 31.95 6.13 -8.72
N SER A 421 31.58 6.14 -7.45
CA SER A 421 31.80 7.30 -6.58
C SER A 421 33.26 7.57 -6.26
N THR A 422 34.16 6.59 -6.42
CA THR A 422 35.61 6.75 -6.20
C THR A 422 36.28 7.77 -7.12
N VAL A 423 35.62 8.19 -8.21
CA VAL A 423 36.10 9.31 -9.05
C VAL A 423 35.94 10.67 -8.37
N ARG A 424 35.17 10.76 -7.28
CA ARG A 424 35.03 11.98 -6.49
C ARG A 424 36.27 12.17 -5.63
N HIS A 425 36.91 13.33 -5.75
CA HIS A 425 37.95 13.75 -4.81
C HIS A 425 37.30 14.15 -3.48
N ILE A 426 37.77 13.57 -2.38
CA ILE A 426 37.27 13.85 -1.03
C ILE A 426 38.12 14.90 -0.34
N TYR A 427 37.46 15.89 0.25
CA TYR A 427 38.07 16.92 1.08
C TYR A 427 37.63 16.77 2.53
N LEU A 428 38.57 16.79 3.47
CA LEU A 428 38.29 16.66 4.90
C LEU A 428 38.57 17.98 5.63
N THR A 429 37.67 18.36 6.54
CA THR A 429 37.84 19.53 7.41
C THR A 429 37.44 19.19 8.85
N SER A 430 37.97 19.92 9.83
CA SER A 430 37.54 19.80 11.24
C SER A 430 37.50 21.17 11.90
N ASP A 431 36.59 21.35 12.87
CA ASP A 431 36.33 22.61 13.57
C ASP A 431 37.29 22.90 14.75
N ASN A 432 38.40 22.14 14.87
CA ASN A 432 39.32 22.20 16.02
C ASN A 432 38.61 21.88 17.35
N ILE A 433 38.02 20.69 17.43
CA ILE A 433 37.11 20.25 18.48
C ILE A 433 37.83 20.10 19.83
N TYR A 434 39.01 19.48 19.82
CA TYR A 434 39.82 19.30 21.04
C TYR A 434 41.16 20.05 20.93
N SER A 435 41.95 19.71 19.92
CA SER A 435 43.20 20.37 19.60
C SER A 435 43.60 20.06 18.16
N LYS A 436 44.40 20.93 17.54
CA LYS A 436 44.87 20.71 16.16
C LYS A 436 45.53 19.36 15.97
N SER A 437 46.29 18.87 16.95
CA SER A 437 46.95 17.56 16.89
C SER A 437 45.96 16.40 17.00
N THR A 438 44.99 16.48 17.92
CA THR A 438 43.97 15.45 18.12
C THR A 438 43.05 15.33 16.92
N ASP A 439 42.56 16.46 16.42
CA ASP A 439 41.71 16.52 15.24
C ASP A 439 42.46 16.02 13.99
N MET A 440 43.73 16.37 13.83
CA MET A 440 44.55 15.86 12.71
C MET A 440 44.69 14.34 12.77
N ALA A 441 44.92 13.78 13.97
CA ALA A 441 44.98 12.33 14.14
C ALA A 441 43.63 11.66 13.80
N PHE A 442 42.50 12.28 14.15
CA PHE A 442 41.16 11.80 13.78
C PHE A 442 40.92 11.84 12.27
N LEU A 443 41.23 12.97 11.61
CA LEU A 443 41.12 13.12 10.16
C LEU A 443 42.02 12.13 9.41
N ASN A 444 43.23 11.85 9.90
CA ASN A 444 44.13 10.86 9.32
C ASN A 444 43.56 9.44 9.39
N LYS A 445 42.84 9.07 10.47
CA LYS A 445 42.14 7.78 10.56
C LYS A 445 41.02 7.67 9.53
N ILE A 446 40.23 8.74 9.35
CA ILE A 446 39.18 8.82 8.32
C ILE A 446 39.80 8.72 6.92
N LYS A 447 40.85 9.52 6.65
CA LYS A 447 41.59 9.53 5.38
C LYS A 447 42.10 8.14 5.01
N ALA A 448 42.79 7.45 5.91
CA ALA A 448 43.32 6.11 5.66
C ALA A 448 42.21 5.11 5.27
N LYS A 449 41.05 5.16 5.94
CA LYS A 449 39.91 4.28 5.61
C LYS A 449 39.28 4.62 4.26
N LEU A 450 39.16 5.90 3.92
CA LEU A 450 38.63 6.32 2.62
C LEU A 450 39.61 5.96 1.48
N GLU A 451 40.92 6.14 1.68
CA GLU A 451 41.94 5.74 0.70
C GLU A 451 41.98 4.23 0.50
N ALA A 452 41.82 3.44 1.56
CA ALA A 452 41.65 1.99 1.47
C ALA A 452 40.39 1.56 0.68
N LYS A 453 39.39 2.45 0.53
CA LYS A 453 38.20 2.26 -0.31
C LYS A 453 38.39 2.78 -1.74
N GLY A 454 39.57 3.29 -2.09
CA GLY A 454 39.94 3.73 -3.43
C GLY A 454 39.63 5.19 -3.75
N TYR A 455 39.35 6.03 -2.74
CA TYR A 455 39.15 7.46 -2.94
C TYR A 455 40.47 8.24 -2.87
N THR A 456 40.58 9.31 -3.64
CA THR A 456 41.60 10.34 -3.43
C THR A 456 41.15 11.31 -2.35
N VAL A 457 41.98 11.55 -1.33
CA VAL A 457 41.58 12.33 -0.15
C VAL A 457 42.58 13.45 0.18
N THR A 458 42.08 14.67 0.41
CA THR A 458 42.87 15.82 0.87
C THR A 458 42.32 16.37 2.18
N ILE A 459 43.18 16.56 3.18
CA ILE A 459 42.82 17.32 4.38
C ILE A 459 43.02 18.80 4.06
N VAL A 460 41.95 19.59 4.12
CA VAL A 460 41.98 21.03 3.79
C VAL A 460 42.52 21.84 4.96
N GLY A 461 42.09 21.54 6.17
CA GLY A 461 42.49 22.30 7.35
C GLY A 461 41.69 21.96 8.60
N ILE A 462 42.18 22.49 9.72
CA ILE A 462 41.59 22.37 11.06
C ILE A 462 41.42 23.77 11.63
N GLY A 463 40.21 24.11 12.01
CA GLY A 463 39.85 25.41 12.56
C GLY A 463 38.46 25.88 12.14
N PRO A 464 38.06 27.06 12.65
CA PRO A 464 36.76 27.63 12.37
C PRO A 464 36.58 27.88 10.88
N ASN A 465 35.32 27.75 10.40
CA ASN A 465 34.91 28.02 9.01
C ASN A 465 35.57 27.19 7.92
N THR A 466 36.43 26.22 8.26
CA THR A 466 37.12 25.40 7.26
C THR A 466 36.15 24.69 6.31
N HIS A 467 34.93 24.38 6.77
CA HIS A 467 33.86 23.76 5.99
C HIS A 467 33.42 24.58 4.75
N ASN A 468 33.57 25.90 4.72
CA ASN A 468 33.09 26.74 3.60
C ASN A 468 34.20 27.39 2.77
N THR A 469 35.45 27.42 3.27
CA THR A 469 36.60 28.07 2.61
C THR A 469 36.77 27.71 1.13
N LYS A 470 36.81 26.41 0.82
CA LYS A 470 37.03 25.91 -0.54
C LYS A 470 35.80 26.03 -1.43
N ILE A 471 34.60 26.05 -0.83
CA ILE A 471 33.32 26.26 -1.51
C ILE A 471 33.26 27.69 -2.04
N TRP A 472 33.46 28.69 -1.17
CA TRP A 472 33.44 30.11 -1.56
C TRP A 472 34.55 30.45 -2.55
N ALA A 473 35.74 29.86 -2.39
CA ALA A 473 36.84 30.00 -3.34
C ALA A 473 36.61 29.29 -4.69
N LYS A 474 35.54 28.47 -4.82
CA LYS A 474 35.22 27.65 -6.00
C LYS A 474 36.41 26.82 -6.52
N SER A 475 37.28 26.39 -5.60
CA SER A 475 38.59 25.80 -5.93
C SER A 475 38.60 24.28 -5.98
N MET A 476 37.47 23.63 -5.66
CA MET A 476 37.30 22.18 -5.79
C MET A 476 36.65 21.83 -7.14
N PRO A 477 36.96 20.64 -7.70
CA PRO A 477 36.22 20.07 -8.82
C PRO A 477 34.71 20.08 -8.57
N ILE A 478 33.91 20.22 -9.63
CA ILE A 478 32.45 20.34 -9.50
C ILE A 478 31.79 19.10 -8.89
N ASN A 479 32.43 17.93 -9.03
CA ASN A 479 31.96 16.65 -8.50
C ASN A 479 32.62 16.25 -7.18
N ALA A 480 33.40 17.14 -6.56
CA ALA A 480 34.07 16.86 -5.30
C ALA A 480 33.06 16.56 -4.18
N ALA A 481 33.53 15.83 -3.17
CA ALA A 481 32.79 15.63 -1.92
C ALA A 481 33.60 16.15 -0.74
N GLN A 482 32.95 16.78 0.22
CA GLN A 482 33.58 17.26 1.44
C GLN A 482 32.90 16.64 2.66
N LEU A 483 33.70 16.08 3.56
CA LEU A 483 33.28 15.63 4.88
C LEU A 483 33.82 16.61 5.91
N SER A 484 32.91 17.33 6.58
CA SER A 484 33.26 18.34 7.58
C SER A 484 32.87 17.84 8.96
N ILE A 485 33.86 17.79 9.87
CA ILE A 485 33.66 17.36 11.26
C ILE A 485 33.44 18.60 12.13
N PHE A 486 32.34 18.61 12.89
CA PHE A 486 31.93 19.73 13.72
C PHE A 486 31.96 19.37 15.21
N GLY A 487 32.44 20.32 16.03
CA GLY A 487 32.43 20.21 17.48
C GLY A 487 31.10 20.61 18.09
N GLY A 488 30.42 21.59 17.50
CA GLY A 488 29.13 22.13 17.96
C GLY A 488 28.02 22.02 16.92
N SER A 489 26.78 21.97 17.40
CA SER A 489 25.58 22.11 16.58
C SER A 489 25.15 23.58 16.59
N ASP A 490 25.50 24.33 15.55
CA ASP A 490 25.23 25.76 15.44
C ASP A 490 24.10 26.06 14.43
N ALA A 491 23.01 26.65 14.92
CA ALA A 491 21.89 27.10 14.10
C ALA A 491 22.30 28.14 13.05
N GLY A 492 23.27 29.00 13.34
CA GLY A 492 23.77 30.01 12.42
C GLY A 492 24.51 29.39 11.24
N MET A 493 25.40 28.43 11.51
CA MET A 493 26.04 27.64 10.47
C MET A 493 25.04 26.86 9.61
N PHE A 494 24.03 26.22 10.23
CA PHE A 494 22.99 25.50 9.46
C PHE A 494 22.23 26.46 8.55
N TYR A 495 21.89 27.65 9.06
CA TYR A 495 21.22 28.69 8.29
C TYR A 495 22.09 29.18 7.12
N ASP A 496 23.36 29.51 7.35
CA ASP A 496 24.30 29.97 6.32
C ASP A 496 24.42 28.96 5.17
N MET A 497 24.67 27.70 5.52
CA MET A 497 24.81 26.61 4.58
C MET A 497 23.56 26.33 3.75
N CYS A 498 22.39 26.63 4.31
CA CYS A 498 21.10 26.47 3.63
C CYS A 498 20.65 27.74 2.89
N THR A 499 21.40 28.84 2.95
CA THR A 499 21.11 30.02 2.12
C THR A 499 21.20 29.69 0.64
N ARG A 500 20.39 30.39 -0.18
CA ARG A 500 20.45 30.24 -1.65
C ARG A 500 21.83 30.58 -2.21
N SER A 501 22.51 31.58 -1.63
CA SER A 501 23.85 32.00 -2.08
C SER A 501 24.89 30.90 -1.87
N PHE A 502 24.90 30.31 -0.67
CA PHE A 502 25.79 29.20 -0.36
C PHE A 502 25.51 28.00 -1.26
N MET A 503 24.25 27.56 -1.34
CA MET A 503 23.87 26.38 -2.14
C MET A 503 24.23 26.54 -3.63
N ARG A 504 24.02 27.74 -4.20
CA ARG A 504 24.42 28.03 -5.59
C ARG A 504 25.94 28.03 -5.77
N THR A 505 26.69 28.51 -4.79
CA THR A 505 28.16 28.53 -4.83
C THR A 505 28.74 27.13 -4.67
N LYS A 506 28.19 26.35 -3.74
CA LYS A 506 28.47 24.92 -3.55
C LYS A 506 28.26 24.15 -4.85
N SER A 507 27.10 24.36 -5.49
CA SER A 507 26.67 23.61 -6.67
C SER A 507 26.77 22.10 -6.42
N ASN A 508 27.21 21.26 -7.36
CA ASN A 508 27.26 19.79 -7.20
C ASN A 508 28.43 19.27 -6.32
N ARG A 509 29.09 20.16 -5.58
CA ARG A 509 30.06 19.74 -4.56
C ARG A 509 29.29 19.22 -3.36
N ILE A 510 29.41 17.94 -3.06
CA ILE A 510 28.67 17.33 -1.95
C ILE A 510 29.30 17.82 -0.64
N LEU A 511 28.47 18.19 0.32
CA LEU A 511 28.93 18.58 1.65
C LEU A 511 28.17 17.74 2.68
N TYR A 512 28.90 16.85 3.33
CA TYR A 512 28.42 15.95 4.36
C TYR A 512 28.90 16.40 5.74
N LEU A 513 28.00 16.35 6.72
CA LEU A 513 28.26 16.87 8.06
C LEU A 513 28.42 15.73 9.06
N ALA A 514 29.47 15.74 9.86
CA ALA A 514 29.61 14.81 10.97
C ALA A 514 29.75 15.60 12.27
N PHE A 515 28.79 15.42 13.17
CA PHE A 515 28.76 16.09 14.46
C PHE A 515 29.34 15.19 15.53
N ASN A 516 30.33 15.70 16.27
CA ASN A 516 30.94 14.97 17.35
C ASN A 516 29.95 14.82 18.52
N SER A 517 29.46 13.60 18.72
CA SER A 517 28.47 13.26 19.75
C SER A 517 28.88 13.55 21.20
N ALA A 518 30.16 13.77 21.48
CA ALA A 518 30.64 14.11 22.83
C ALA A 518 30.62 15.62 23.12
N THR A 519 30.60 16.46 22.09
CA THR A 519 30.67 17.93 22.24
C THR A 519 29.48 18.66 21.63
N SER A 520 28.86 18.09 20.60
CA SER A 520 27.72 18.69 19.90
C SER A 520 26.41 18.50 20.67
N LYS A 521 25.52 19.49 20.62
CA LYS A 521 24.14 19.36 21.09
C LYS A 521 23.37 18.46 20.13
N ASP A 522 22.78 17.37 20.62
CA ASP A 522 21.99 16.46 19.77
C ASP A 522 20.72 17.17 19.28
N PHE A 523 20.68 17.47 17.98
CA PHE A 523 19.62 18.24 17.36
C PHE A 523 18.59 17.39 16.61
N ARG A 524 18.77 16.05 16.59
CA ARG A 524 17.99 15.14 15.74
C ARG A 524 16.49 15.18 16.02
N ASN A 525 16.11 15.41 17.28
CA ASN A 525 14.72 15.44 17.74
C ASN A 525 14.34 16.78 18.41
N LEU A 526 15.13 17.84 18.19
CA LEU A 526 14.82 19.14 18.77
C LEU A 526 13.73 19.84 17.95
N SER A 527 12.77 20.45 18.65
CA SER A 527 11.84 21.39 18.03
C SER A 527 12.48 22.75 17.74
N TRP A 528 13.52 23.11 18.50
CA TRP A 528 14.23 24.38 18.38
C TRP A 528 15.72 24.23 18.75
N LEU A 529 16.59 24.82 17.94
CA LEU A 529 18.02 25.00 18.22
C LEU A 529 18.31 26.50 18.27
N GLU A 530 18.79 26.98 19.41
CA GLU A 530 19.06 28.39 19.64
C GLU A 530 20.25 28.89 18.80
N ARG A 531 20.26 30.19 18.52
CA ARG A 531 21.43 30.85 17.93
C ARG A 531 22.64 30.66 18.83
N ALA A 532 23.77 30.25 18.25
CA ALA A 532 25.01 30.12 19.00
C ALA A 532 25.51 31.49 19.51
N HIS A 533 26.19 31.47 20.65
CA HIS A 533 26.71 32.70 21.28
C HIS A 533 27.74 33.41 20.41
N ASP A 534 28.48 32.66 19.60
CA ASP A 534 29.53 33.10 18.70
C ASP A 534 29.08 33.20 17.23
N ASP A 535 27.78 33.10 16.95
CA ASP A 535 27.25 33.31 15.60
C ASP A 535 27.51 34.75 15.14
N ASN A 536 28.37 34.91 14.14
CA ASN A 536 28.67 36.16 13.46
C ASN A 536 28.34 36.11 11.95
N TYR A 537 27.61 35.09 11.52
CA TYR A 537 27.22 34.86 10.12
C TYR A 537 25.77 35.26 9.88
N SER A 538 24.89 35.02 10.85
CA SER A 538 23.46 35.31 10.72
C SER A 538 23.10 36.74 11.14
N PRO A 539 22.04 37.35 10.56
CA PRO A 539 21.52 38.64 10.99
C PRO A 539 21.19 38.67 12.49
N SER A 540 21.29 39.84 13.15
CA SER A 540 21.00 39.98 14.60
C SER A 540 19.56 39.64 15.00
N SER A 541 18.64 39.65 14.02
CA SER A 541 17.26 39.20 14.17
C SER A 541 17.10 37.68 14.22
N PHE A 542 18.08 36.92 13.73
CA PHE A 542 18.09 35.46 13.82
C PHE A 542 18.17 35.03 15.29
N LYS A 543 17.30 34.12 15.71
CA LYS A 543 17.23 33.64 17.11
C LYS A 543 17.53 32.14 17.27
N GLY A 544 17.60 31.42 16.16
CA GLY A 544 17.70 29.98 16.14
C GLY A 544 16.87 29.38 15.00
N LEU A 545 16.77 28.06 15.01
CA LEU A 545 16.23 27.25 13.94
C LEU A 545 15.21 26.25 14.48
N ALA A 546 14.00 26.24 13.90
CA ALA A 546 13.00 25.23 14.21
C ALA A 546 13.31 23.91 13.48
N ASN A 547 13.08 22.78 14.16
CA ASN A 547 13.30 21.42 13.63
C ASN A 547 14.62 21.31 12.83
N PRO A 548 15.78 21.59 13.45
CA PRO A 548 17.08 21.72 12.76
C PRO A 548 17.46 20.50 11.89
N SER A 549 17.10 19.30 12.32
CA SER A 549 17.29 18.08 11.52
C SER A 549 16.51 18.13 10.22
N ASP A 550 15.20 18.38 10.29
CA ASP A 550 14.32 18.48 9.12
C ASP A 550 14.74 19.65 8.22
N TYR A 551 15.24 20.74 8.81
CA TYR A 551 15.76 21.86 8.06
C TYR A 551 16.97 21.46 7.20
N LEU A 552 17.97 20.78 7.76
CA LEU A 552 19.13 20.31 6.97
C LEU A 552 18.71 19.29 5.89
N LEU A 553 17.88 18.31 6.27
CA LEU A 553 17.42 17.25 5.37
C LEU A 553 16.59 17.80 4.21
N SER A 554 15.69 18.75 4.47
CA SER A 554 14.88 19.41 3.43
C SER A 554 15.69 20.27 2.47
N HIS A 555 16.92 20.66 2.84
CA HIS A 555 17.89 21.31 1.95
C HIS A 555 18.86 20.31 1.29
N GLY A 556 18.61 19.00 1.44
CA GLY A 556 19.36 17.91 0.82
C GLY A 556 20.63 17.50 1.58
N TYR A 557 20.97 18.16 2.69
CA TYR A 557 22.16 17.83 3.47
C TYR A 557 21.97 16.53 4.25
N LYS A 558 22.91 15.61 4.10
CA LYS A 558 23.02 14.40 4.93
C LYS A 558 24.05 14.64 6.03
N TYR A 559 23.83 14.01 7.18
CA TYR A 559 24.73 14.14 8.31
C TYR A 559 24.78 12.87 9.17
N SER A 560 25.79 12.80 10.02
CA SER A 560 25.96 11.80 11.09
C SER A 560 26.13 12.49 12.44
N PHE A 561 25.74 11.81 13.52
CA PHE A 561 25.92 12.29 14.89
C PHE A 561 26.63 11.22 15.71
N THR A 562 27.96 11.18 15.64
CA THR A 562 28.80 10.09 16.20
C THR A 562 30.27 10.48 16.22
N ASN A 563 31.05 9.80 17.06
CA ASN A 563 32.53 9.89 17.10
C ASN A 563 33.20 8.65 16.49
N ASN A 564 32.40 7.69 16.02
CA ASN A 564 32.91 6.44 15.47
C ASN A 564 33.37 6.64 14.02
N VAL A 565 34.67 6.46 13.77
CA VAL A 565 35.28 6.63 12.44
C VAL A 565 34.63 5.74 11.39
N ASP A 566 34.35 4.47 11.72
CA ASP A 566 33.76 3.52 10.78
C ASP A 566 32.33 3.91 10.39
N THR A 567 31.52 4.34 11.36
CA THR A 567 30.17 4.86 11.09
C THR A 567 30.23 6.07 10.17
N ILE A 568 31.06 7.07 10.48
CA ILE A 568 31.19 8.30 9.66
C ILE A 568 31.58 7.94 8.23
N VAL A 569 32.61 7.10 8.06
CA VAL A 569 33.10 6.71 6.73
C VAL A 569 32.02 5.96 5.94
N ASN A 570 31.33 5.00 6.56
CA ASN A 570 30.31 4.21 5.87
C ASN A 570 29.09 5.06 5.48
N GLU A 571 28.61 5.92 6.37
CA GLU A 571 27.47 6.80 6.08
C GLU A 571 27.83 7.88 5.04
N PHE A 572 29.05 8.42 5.09
CA PHE A 572 29.54 9.36 4.09
C PHE A 572 29.67 8.71 2.72
N ILE A 573 30.26 7.52 2.62
CA ILE A 573 30.35 6.77 1.35
C ILE A 573 28.94 6.53 0.78
N LYS A 574 27.99 6.08 1.61
CA LYS A 574 26.59 5.89 1.20
C LYS A 574 25.92 7.19 0.71
N ALA A 575 26.34 8.34 1.22
CA ALA A 575 25.81 9.63 0.80
C ALA A 575 26.32 10.07 -0.59
N ILE A 576 27.54 9.69 -0.95
CA ILE A 576 28.23 10.12 -2.18
C ILE A 576 28.26 9.04 -3.28
N SER A 577 27.79 7.83 -2.96
CA SER A 577 27.64 6.67 -3.85
C SER A 577 26.40 6.73 -4.72
#